data_AF-A0A919T9Y3-F1
#
_entry.id   AF-A0A919T9Y3-F1
#
_cell.length_a   1.000
_cell.length_b   1.000
_cell.length_c   1.000
_cell.angle_alpha   90.00
_cell.angle_beta   90.00
_cell.angle_gamma   90.00
#
_symmetry.space_group_name_H-M   'P 1'
#
loop_
_entity.id
_entity.type
_entity.pdbx_description
1 polymer ?
#
loop_
_entity_poly.entity_id
_entity_poly.type
_entity_poly.pdbx_seq_one_letter_code
_entity_poly.pdbx_strand_id
1 'polypeptide(L)'
;MDKIKVTRLLDKIRNKRGFDLDDFALANELMGELRTWLNTTFPADPKFVHELSYRDAISYFIDSRPKSDHVTKGAMLRSDHRDGTSLVQVFLDKRDEVVCGDNGLPFGRRLTVGRLDDELAETFGKRDLVIVE
;
A
#
# COMPACT_ATOMS: atom_id res chain seq x y z
N MET A 1 -6.66 11.41 11.21
CA MET A 1 -6.26 10.05 11.64
C MET A 1 -4.77 10.07 11.92
N ASP A 2 -4.35 9.68 13.12
CA ASP A 2 -2.96 9.80 13.55
C ASP A 2 -2.07 8.75 12.86
N LYS A 3 -0.90 9.20 12.36
CA LYS A 3 0.19 8.36 11.81
C LYS A 3 0.49 7.12 12.68
N ILE A 4 0.29 7.27 13.99
CA ILE A 4 0.49 6.28 15.06
C ILE A 4 -0.22 4.94 14.80
N LYS A 5 -1.38 4.91 14.14
CA LYS A 5 -2.12 3.65 13.92
C LYS A 5 -1.52 2.79 12.81
N VAL A 6 -0.99 3.40 11.75
CA VAL A 6 -0.36 2.70 10.63
C VAL A 6 0.98 2.09 11.04
N THR A 7 1.76 2.81 11.87
CA THR A 7 3.03 2.30 12.42
C THR A 7 2.83 1.05 13.27
N ARG A 8 1.74 1.00 14.07
CA ARG A 8 1.41 -0.16 14.90
C ARG A 8 1.05 -1.40 14.10
N LEU A 9 0.47 -1.25 12.91
CA LEU A 9 0.13 -2.35 12.02
C LEU A 9 1.40 -3.02 11.47
N LEU A 10 2.35 -2.22 10.98
CA LEU A 10 3.57 -2.74 10.37
C LEU A 10 4.54 -3.31 11.41
N ASP A 11 4.60 -2.70 12.61
CA ASP A 11 5.33 -3.26 13.75
C ASP A 11 4.74 -4.61 14.21
N LYS A 12 3.41 -4.80 14.18
CA LYS A 12 2.75 -6.06 14.55
C LYS A 12 2.95 -7.16 13.52
N ILE A 13 2.83 -6.83 12.23
CA ILE A 13 3.12 -7.76 11.13
C ILE A 13 4.59 -8.21 11.16
N ARG A 14 5.51 -7.31 11.52
CA ARG A 14 6.95 -7.58 11.59
C ARG A 14 7.33 -8.55 12.70
N ASN A 15 6.60 -8.63 13.82
CA ASN A 15 7.17 -9.17 15.05
C ASN A 15 6.93 -10.64 15.40
N LYS A 16 6.02 -11.44 14.80
CA LYS A 16 5.91 -12.87 15.17
C LYS A 16 5.40 -13.86 14.10
N ARG A 17 6.06 -15.03 14.11
CA ARG A 17 5.54 -16.32 13.64
C ARG A 17 4.44 -16.79 14.61
N GLY A 18 3.22 -16.99 14.11
CA GLY A 18 2.07 -17.51 14.87
C GLY A 18 1.03 -16.44 15.18
N PHE A 19 0.00 -16.36 14.36
CA PHE A 19 -1.18 -15.51 14.58
C PHE A 19 -2.25 -16.33 15.31
N ASP A 20 -2.74 -15.83 16.45
CA ASP A 20 -3.95 -16.31 17.10
C ASP A 20 -5.19 -15.63 16.47
N LEU A 21 -6.40 -16.14 16.75
CA LEU A 21 -7.66 -15.64 16.16
C LEU A 21 -7.95 -14.17 16.50
N ASP A 22 -7.55 -13.71 17.70
CA ASP A 22 -7.69 -12.30 18.14
C ASP A 22 -6.75 -11.36 17.37
N ASP A 23 -5.57 -11.84 16.97
CA ASP A 23 -4.61 -11.06 16.18
C ASP A 23 -5.10 -10.85 14.74
N PHE A 24 -5.88 -11.80 14.21
CA PHE A 24 -6.46 -11.68 12.87
C PHE A 24 -7.55 -10.61 12.81
N ALA A 25 -8.39 -10.53 13.84
CA ALA A 25 -9.41 -9.48 13.96
C ALA A 25 -8.76 -8.08 14.03
N LEU A 26 -7.73 -7.95 14.85
CA LEU A 26 -6.98 -6.71 15.01
C LEU A 26 -6.19 -6.32 13.75
N ALA A 27 -5.60 -7.29 13.06
CA ALA A 27 -4.94 -7.06 11.78
C ALA A 27 -5.95 -6.58 10.72
N ASN A 28 -7.13 -7.20 10.64
CA ASN A 28 -8.18 -6.79 9.71
C ASN A 28 -8.74 -5.40 10.01
N GLU A 29 -8.95 -5.07 11.29
CA GLU A 29 -9.39 -3.73 11.71
C GLU A 29 -8.36 -2.68 11.28
N LEU A 30 -7.09 -2.90 11.60
CA LEU A 30 -6.01 -1.98 11.27
C LEU A 30 -5.79 -1.86 9.75
N MET A 31 -5.90 -2.96 9.01
CA MET A 31 -5.87 -2.95 7.53
C MET A 31 -7.06 -2.17 6.95
N GLY A 32 -8.24 -2.30 7.58
CA GLY A 32 -9.44 -1.52 7.23
C GLY A 32 -9.25 -0.02 7.47
N GLU A 33 -8.66 0.36 8.59
CA GLU A 33 -8.32 1.75 8.90
C GLU A 33 -7.28 2.31 7.94
N LEU A 34 -6.20 1.56 7.66
CA LEU A 34 -5.17 1.95 6.69
C LEU A 34 -5.78 2.16 5.30
N ARG A 35 -6.61 1.22 4.85
CA ARG A 35 -7.29 1.31 3.55
C ARG A 35 -8.21 2.53 3.50
N THR A 36 -8.96 2.78 4.56
CA THR A 36 -9.84 3.95 4.68
C THR A 36 -9.03 5.25 4.63
N TRP A 37 -7.91 5.31 5.34
CA TRP A 37 -7.01 6.45 5.32
C TRP A 37 -6.49 6.75 3.92
N LEU A 38 -5.91 5.74 3.27
CA LEU A 38 -5.30 5.90 1.95
C LEU A 38 -6.35 6.33 0.93
N ASN A 39 -7.55 5.75 0.98
CA ASN A 39 -8.62 6.09 0.06
C ASN A 39 -9.21 7.49 0.25
N THR A 40 -9.12 8.05 1.45
CA THR A 40 -9.59 9.42 1.76
C THR A 40 -8.50 10.47 1.57
N THR A 41 -7.23 10.07 1.61
CA THR A 41 -6.09 10.99 1.51
C THR A 41 -5.62 11.20 0.07
N PHE A 42 -5.77 10.20 -0.81
CA PHE A 42 -5.51 10.38 -2.24
C PHE A 42 -6.70 11.05 -2.97
N PRO A 43 -6.46 11.81 -4.05
CA PRO A 43 -7.50 12.48 -4.83
C PRO A 43 -8.64 11.55 -5.21
N ALA A 44 -9.88 12.05 -5.14
CA ALA A 44 -11.11 11.27 -5.29
C ALA A 44 -11.22 10.54 -6.64
N ASP A 45 -10.57 11.04 -7.70
CA ASP A 45 -10.58 10.46 -9.04
C ASP A 45 -9.24 9.76 -9.35
N PRO A 46 -9.11 8.45 -9.03
CA PRO A 46 -7.91 7.70 -9.35
C PRO A 46 -7.80 7.48 -10.86
N LYS A 47 -6.57 7.53 -11.39
CA LYS A 47 -6.31 7.18 -12.79
C LYS A 47 -6.76 5.74 -13.06
N PHE A 48 -7.60 5.54 -14.07
CA PHE A 48 -7.95 4.21 -14.55
C PHE A 48 -6.85 3.65 -15.46
N VAL A 49 -6.51 2.38 -15.24
CA VAL A 49 -5.53 1.62 -16.03
C VAL A 49 -6.17 0.29 -16.39
N HIS A 50 -6.29 -0.02 -17.68
CA HIS A 50 -6.97 -1.25 -18.12
C HIS A 50 -6.25 -2.51 -17.62
N GLU A 51 -4.93 -2.53 -17.74
CA GLU A 51 -4.05 -3.60 -17.26
C GLU A 51 -2.81 -2.98 -16.65
N LEU A 52 -2.45 -3.41 -15.44
CA LEU A 52 -1.18 -3.01 -14.80
C LEU A 52 -0.24 -4.21 -14.78
N SER A 53 0.92 -4.05 -15.40
CA SER A 53 1.96 -5.07 -15.38
C SER A 53 2.80 -5.02 -14.11
N TYR A 54 3.42 -6.14 -13.74
CA TYR A 54 4.41 -6.18 -12.66
C TYR A 54 5.52 -5.15 -12.91
N ARG A 55 6.02 -5.09 -14.15
CA ARG A 55 7.04 -4.12 -14.57
C ARG A 55 6.60 -2.68 -14.30
N ASP A 56 5.39 -2.28 -14.69
CA ASP A 56 4.90 -0.92 -14.49
C ASP A 56 4.65 -0.59 -13.02
N ALA A 57 4.22 -1.59 -12.24
CA ALA A 57 4.04 -1.46 -10.81
C ALA A 57 5.38 -1.22 -10.10
N ILE A 58 6.43 -1.99 -10.44
CA ILE A 58 7.77 -1.84 -9.85
C ILE A 58 8.47 -0.58 -10.37
N SER A 59 8.40 -0.28 -11.67
CA SER A 59 9.06 0.89 -12.26
C SER A 59 8.61 2.19 -11.60
N TYR A 60 7.35 2.26 -11.14
CA TYR A 60 6.88 3.39 -10.34
C TYR A 60 7.72 3.67 -9.09
N PHE A 61 8.15 2.65 -8.35
CA PHE A 61 8.96 2.84 -7.15
C PHE A 61 10.40 3.28 -7.45
N ILE A 62 10.84 3.13 -8.70
CA ILE A 62 12.14 3.55 -9.18
C ILE A 62 12.04 4.98 -9.72
N ASP A 63 11.16 5.18 -10.70
CA ASP A 63 11.06 6.42 -11.47
C ASP A 63 10.40 7.57 -10.68
N SER A 64 9.48 7.23 -9.78
CA SER A 64 8.74 8.20 -8.97
C SER A 64 9.20 8.25 -7.52
N ARG A 65 10.37 7.69 -7.20
CA ARG A 65 10.93 7.73 -5.83
C ARG A 65 11.16 9.18 -5.40
N PRO A 66 10.57 9.63 -4.28
CA PRO A 66 10.85 10.95 -3.74
C PRO A 66 12.34 11.10 -3.42
N LYS A 67 12.90 12.31 -3.59
CA LYS A 67 14.28 12.64 -3.18
C LYS A 67 14.49 12.70 -1.65
N SER A 68 13.54 12.21 -0.87
CA SER A 68 13.62 12.22 0.58
C SER A 68 14.51 11.07 1.05
N ASP A 69 15.55 11.39 1.83
CA ASP A 69 16.47 10.41 2.43
C ASP A 69 15.76 9.44 3.40
N HIS A 70 14.53 9.76 3.79
CA HIS A 70 13.72 8.91 4.65
C HIS A 70 13.09 7.74 3.91
N VAL A 71 12.93 7.81 2.57
CA VAL A 71 12.32 6.72 1.80
C VAL A 71 13.30 5.56 1.72
N THR A 72 12.93 4.44 2.32
CA THR A 72 13.72 3.19 2.27
C THR A 72 13.02 2.12 1.44
N LYS A 73 11.68 2.06 1.45
CA LYS A 73 10.90 0.99 0.82
C LYS A 73 9.70 1.54 0.04
N GLY A 74 9.12 0.69 -0.81
CA GLY A 74 7.80 0.85 -1.39
C GLY A 74 6.79 -0.14 -0.79
N ALA A 75 5.51 0.20 -0.82
CA ALA A 75 4.44 -0.72 -0.48
C ALA A 75 3.29 -0.60 -1.48
N MET A 76 2.69 -1.74 -1.83
CA MET A 76 1.51 -1.83 -2.67
C MET A 76 0.38 -2.48 -1.88
N LEU A 77 -0.75 -1.79 -1.79
CA LEU A 77 -1.97 -2.29 -1.20
C LEU A 77 -3.02 -2.45 -2.30
N ARG A 78 -3.47 -3.67 -2.55
CA ARG A 78 -4.59 -3.95 -3.46
C ARG A 78 -5.88 -4.12 -2.68
N SER A 79 -6.98 -3.87 -3.35
CA SER A 79 -8.28 -4.04 -2.75
C SER A 79 -9.42 -4.02 -3.77
N ASP A 80 -10.54 -4.69 -3.48
CA ASP A 80 -11.65 -4.77 -4.43
C ASP A 80 -12.31 -3.41 -4.71
N HIS A 81 -12.62 -3.14 -5.97
CA HIS A 81 -13.34 -1.97 -6.44
C HIS A 81 -14.44 -2.39 -7.43
N ARG A 82 -15.51 -1.60 -7.59
CA ARG A 82 -16.62 -1.98 -8.48
C ARG A 82 -16.18 -2.18 -9.93
N ASP A 83 -15.19 -1.41 -10.35
CA ASP A 83 -14.65 -1.40 -11.73
C ASP A 83 -13.31 -2.16 -11.86
N GLY A 84 -12.99 -3.04 -10.91
CA GLY A 84 -11.76 -3.85 -10.93
C GLY A 84 -11.03 -3.86 -9.58
N THR A 85 -9.73 -3.58 -9.60
CA THR A 85 -8.88 -3.54 -8.40
C THR A 85 -8.45 -2.11 -8.10
N SER A 86 -8.74 -1.61 -6.90
CA SER A 86 -8.11 -0.39 -6.39
C SER A 86 -6.72 -0.75 -5.88
N LEU A 87 -5.69 -0.12 -6.46
CA LEU A 87 -4.31 -0.30 -6.07
C LEU A 87 -3.74 1.03 -5.56
N VAL A 88 -3.19 1.00 -4.35
CA VAL A 88 -2.47 2.12 -3.76
C VAL A 88 -0.99 1.75 -3.65
N GLN A 89 -0.12 2.62 -4.15
CA GLN A 89 1.32 2.49 -4.00
C GLN A 89 1.84 3.66 -3.16
N VAL A 90 2.59 3.37 -2.11
CA VAL A 90 3.17 4.38 -1.19
C VAL A 90 4.62 4.10 -0.88
N PHE A 91 5.34 5.13 -0.44
CA PHE A 91 6.71 5.02 0.03
C PHE A 91 6.76 4.95 1.55
N LEU A 92 7.63 4.08 2.08
CA LEU A 92 7.82 3.86 3.51
C LEU A 92 9.22 4.27 3.96
N ASP A 93 9.35 4.63 5.23
CA ASP A 93 10.62 4.88 5.89
C ASP A 93 11.20 3.65 6.59
N LYS A 94 12.35 3.82 7.26
CA LYS A 94 13.04 2.75 8.00
C LYS A 94 12.24 2.15 9.15
N ARG A 95 11.16 2.80 9.58
CA ARG A 95 10.21 2.34 10.60
C ARG A 95 8.94 1.76 9.97
N ASP A 96 8.97 1.56 8.65
CA ASP A 96 7.84 1.17 7.83
C ASP A 96 6.70 2.22 7.88
N GLU A 97 6.96 3.48 8.24
CA GLU A 97 5.93 4.54 8.24
C GLU A 97 5.74 5.13 6.86
N VAL A 98 4.50 5.45 6.49
CA VAL A 98 4.20 6.13 5.23
C VAL A 98 4.84 7.51 5.21
N VAL A 99 5.71 7.74 4.23
CA VAL A 99 6.39 9.01 4.05
C VAL A 99 5.41 10.00 3.42
N CYS A 100 5.22 11.13 4.09
CA CYS A 100 4.40 12.24 3.60
C CYS A 100 5.29 13.41 3.18
N GLY A 101 4.82 14.20 2.21
CA GLY A 101 5.40 15.51 1.91
C GLY A 101 4.98 16.56 2.95
N ASP A 102 5.50 17.78 2.79
CA ASP A 102 5.25 18.91 3.71
C ASP A 102 3.77 19.32 3.77
N ASN A 103 2.99 18.99 2.74
CA ASN A 103 1.55 19.19 2.70
C ASN A 103 0.75 18.12 3.48
N GLY A 104 1.43 17.18 4.14
CA GLY A 104 0.82 16.08 4.88
C GLY A 104 0.30 14.94 4.01
N LEU A 105 0.36 15.06 2.67
CA LEU A 105 -0.08 14.01 1.76
C LEU A 105 1.01 12.93 1.61
N PRO A 106 0.63 11.64 1.57
CA PRO A 106 1.54 10.55 1.30
C PRO A 106 2.23 10.70 -0.05
N PHE A 107 3.52 10.40 -0.11
CA PHE A 107 4.14 10.11 -1.39
C PHE A 107 3.61 8.77 -1.90
N GLY A 108 3.00 8.80 -3.08
CA GLY A 108 2.36 7.63 -3.63
C GLY A 108 1.39 7.96 -4.75
N ARG A 109 0.67 6.93 -5.18
CA ARG A 109 -0.43 7.05 -6.15
C ARG A 109 -1.54 6.07 -5.82
N ARG A 110 -2.74 6.39 -6.32
CA ARG A 110 -3.87 5.47 -6.35
C ARG A 110 -4.31 5.25 -7.79
N LEU A 111 -4.60 4.00 -8.14
CA LEU A 111 -5.07 3.56 -9.44
C LEU A 111 -6.34 2.73 -9.28
N THR A 112 -7.25 2.85 -10.25
CA THR A 112 -8.26 1.81 -10.50
C THR A 112 -7.78 0.98 -11.67
N VAL A 113 -7.57 -0.32 -11.43
CA VAL A 113 -6.97 -1.23 -12.40
C VAL A 113 -8.01 -2.23 -12.85
N GLY A 114 -8.24 -2.36 -14.17
CA GLY A 114 -9.17 -3.33 -14.71
C GLY A 114 -8.73 -4.77 -14.43
N ARG A 115 -7.45 -5.08 -14.65
CA ARG A 115 -6.82 -6.34 -14.25
C ARG A 115 -5.33 -6.20 -13.97
N LEU A 116 -4.80 -7.10 -13.15
CA LEU A 116 -3.35 -7.30 -12.98
C LEU A 116 -2.88 -8.29 -14.04
N ASP A 117 -1.63 -8.16 -14.51
CA ASP A 117 -1.00 -9.26 -15.25
C ASP A 117 -0.72 -10.45 -14.32
N ASP A 118 -0.36 -11.59 -14.90
CA ASP A 118 -0.20 -12.84 -14.14
C ASP A 118 0.92 -12.73 -13.10
N GLU A 119 2.03 -12.07 -13.44
CA GLU A 119 3.18 -11.90 -12.55
C GLU A 119 2.84 -11.01 -11.34
N LEU A 120 2.13 -9.90 -11.55
CA LEU A 120 1.70 -9.03 -10.46
C LEU A 120 0.60 -9.71 -9.62
N ALA A 121 -0.32 -10.42 -10.26
CA ALA A 121 -1.34 -11.21 -9.57
C ALA A 121 -0.70 -12.29 -8.66
N GLU A 122 0.30 -13.01 -9.18
CA GLU A 122 1.06 -14.02 -8.43
C GLU A 122 1.86 -13.39 -7.28
N THR A 123 2.46 -12.22 -7.51
CA THR A 123 3.19 -11.46 -6.48
C THR A 123 2.32 -11.18 -5.26
N PHE A 124 1.06 -10.79 -5.47
CA PHE A 124 0.11 -10.64 -4.37
C PHE A 124 -0.36 -12.00 -3.82
N GLY A 125 -0.60 -12.98 -4.69
CA GLY A 125 -1.15 -14.28 -4.33
C GLY A 125 -2.46 -14.12 -3.56
N LYS A 126 -2.50 -14.61 -2.31
CA LYS A 126 -3.66 -14.49 -1.41
C LYS A 126 -3.59 -13.28 -0.47
N ARG A 127 -2.59 -12.41 -0.62
CA ARG A 127 -2.37 -11.25 0.26
C ARG A 127 -2.79 -9.99 -0.46
N ASP A 128 -3.07 -8.96 0.33
CA ASP A 128 -3.43 -7.64 -0.20
C ASP A 128 -2.31 -6.61 -0.10
N LEU A 129 -1.23 -6.94 0.62
CA LEU A 129 -0.08 -6.08 0.84
C LEU A 129 1.19 -6.75 0.32
N VAL A 130 1.97 -5.98 -0.44
CA VAL A 130 3.32 -6.31 -0.91
C VAL A 130 4.27 -5.20 -0.51
N ILE A 131 5.45 -5.54 0.02
CA ILE A 131 6.53 -4.61 0.33
C ILE A 131 7.65 -4.82 -0.69
N VAL A 132 8.21 -3.71 -1.18
CA VAL A 132 9.31 -3.68 -2.16
C VAL A 132 10.49 -2.96 -1.51
N GLU A 133 11.66 -3.60 -1.49
CA GLU A 133 12.90 -3.08 -0.87
C GLU A 133 13.98 -2.82 -1.92
#